data_AF-A0A1H0MYC5-F1
#
_entry.id   AF-A0A1H0MYC5-F1
#
_cell.length_a   1.000
_cell.length_b   1.000
_cell.length_c   1.000
_cell.angle_alpha   90.00
_cell.angle_beta   90.00
_cell.angle_gamma   90.00
#
_symmetry.space_group_name_H-M   'P 1'
#
loop_
_entity.id
_entity.type
_entity.pdbx_description
1 polymer ?
#
loop_
_entity_poly.entity_id
_entity_poly.type
_entity_poly.pdbx_seq_one_letter_code
_entity_poly.pdbx_strand_id
1 'polypeptide(L)'
;MTETDRIRPEVVDAIVVALTTTDPAGLPADATRAEKDAAQDLFFTRTAAERGLRDRQSRAWELLLTRNYDEPPTWARLFDDLPVGAETELGELYDALPEGAQVEYARRHGAPAS
;
A
#
# COMPACT_ATOMS: atom_id res chain seq x y z
N MET A 1 -10.15 24.89 -30.57
CA MET A 1 -9.59 23.91 -29.61
C MET A 1 -8.17 23.65 -30.09
N THR A 2 -7.19 24.30 -29.46
CA THR A 2 -5.77 24.23 -29.86
C THR A 2 -5.09 23.04 -29.19
N GLU A 3 -4.22 22.41 -29.97
CA GLU A 3 -3.39 21.24 -29.70
C GLU A 3 -2.35 21.49 -28.58
N THR A 4 -2.83 21.85 -27.40
CA THR A 4 -2.04 22.25 -26.21
C THR A 4 -2.46 21.51 -24.94
N ASP A 5 -3.48 20.65 -25.02
CA ASP A 5 -4.06 19.92 -23.88
C ASP A 5 -3.69 18.43 -23.85
N ARG A 6 -2.77 17.98 -24.71
CA ARG A 6 -2.31 16.59 -24.66
C ARG A 6 -1.34 16.43 -23.49
N ILE A 7 -1.84 15.83 -22.40
CA ILE A 7 -1.04 15.40 -21.26
C ILE A 7 -0.03 14.34 -21.74
N ARG A 8 1.26 14.62 -21.59
CA ARG A 8 2.35 13.69 -21.87
C ARG A 8 2.62 12.82 -20.64
N PRO A 9 2.42 11.48 -20.69
CA PRO A 9 2.66 10.60 -19.55
C PRO A 9 4.08 10.71 -19.00
N GLU A 10 5.09 10.83 -19.86
CA GLU A 10 6.49 10.92 -19.47
C GLU A 10 6.82 12.18 -18.64
N VAL A 11 6.11 13.29 -18.90
CA VAL A 11 6.25 14.54 -18.15
C VAL A 11 5.58 14.42 -16.78
N VAL A 12 4.39 13.80 -16.76
CA VAL A 12 3.66 13.50 -15.53
C VAL A 12 4.49 12.60 -14.61
N ASP A 13 5.07 11.52 -15.14
CA ASP A 13 5.92 10.59 -14.39
C ASP A 13 7.17 11.30 -13.82
N ALA A 14 7.83 12.15 -14.61
CA ALA A 14 8.97 12.94 -14.14
C ALA A 14 8.61 13.87 -12.97
N ILE A 15 7.43 14.51 -13.03
CA ILE A 15 6.92 15.35 -11.94
C ILE A 15 6.62 14.49 -10.71
N VAL A 16 5.98 13.33 -10.86
CA VAL A 16 5.70 12.41 -9.74
C VAL A 16 7.00 11.96 -9.08
N VAL A 17 8.03 11.59 -9.85
CA VAL A 17 9.35 11.23 -9.32
C VAL A 17 9.97 12.38 -8.52
N ALA A 18 9.98 13.59 -9.08
CA ALA A 18 10.50 14.78 -8.41
C ALA A 18 9.78 15.09 -7.09
N LEU A 19 8.45 14.89 -7.03
CA LEU A 19 7.66 15.05 -5.81
C LEU A 19 7.99 13.95 -4.78
N THR A 20 8.13 12.69 -5.21
CA THR A 20 8.48 11.56 -4.33
C THR A 20 9.89 11.68 -3.76
N THR A 21 10.87 12.15 -4.53
CA THR A 21 12.26 12.34 -4.07
C THR A 21 12.50 13.68 -3.40
N THR A 22 11.49 14.56 -3.38
CA THR A 22 11.62 15.96 -2.95
C THR A 22 12.73 16.72 -3.69
N ASP A 23 12.96 16.39 -4.96
CA ASP A 23 14.01 16.98 -5.80
C ASP A 23 13.40 17.93 -6.86
N PRO A 24 13.41 19.25 -6.63
CA PRO A 24 12.87 20.21 -7.58
C PRO A 24 13.70 20.31 -8.87
N ALA A 25 14.94 19.82 -8.90
CA ALA A 25 15.76 19.82 -10.12
C ALA A 25 15.26 18.82 -11.18
N GLY A 26 14.46 17.82 -10.76
CA GLY A 26 13.83 16.86 -11.66
C GLY A 26 12.57 17.38 -12.37
N LEU A 27 12.10 18.60 -12.08
CA LEU A 27 10.88 19.14 -12.67
C LEU A 27 11.09 19.55 -14.14
N PRO A 28 10.24 19.06 -15.08
CA PRO A 28 10.31 19.47 -16.47
C PRO A 28 9.97 20.96 -16.64
N ALA A 29 10.84 21.71 -17.31
CA ALA A 29 10.69 23.16 -17.50
C ALA A 29 9.51 23.53 -18.42
N ASP A 30 9.13 22.63 -19.31
CA ASP A 30 8.05 22.76 -20.30
C ASP A 30 6.74 22.08 -19.86
N ALA A 31 6.65 21.66 -18.59
CA ALA A 31 5.44 21.06 -18.05
C ALA A 31 4.26 22.04 -18.07
N THR A 32 3.19 21.63 -18.75
CA THR A 32 1.93 22.36 -18.80
C THR A 32 1.19 22.29 -17.47
N ARG A 33 0.17 23.16 -17.31
CA ARG A 33 -0.69 23.11 -16.11
C ARG A 33 -1.45 21.78 -16.01
N ALA A 34 -1.99 21.29 -17.13
CA ALA A 34 -2.71 20.03 -17.16
C ALA A 34 -1.83 18.84 -16.72
N GLU A 35 -0.56 18.82 -17.12
CA GLU A 35 0.40 17.78 -16.69
C GLU A 35 0.75 17.89 -15.21
N LYS A 36 0.90 19.11 -14.67
CA LYS A 36 1.13 19.32 -13.24
C LYS A 36 -0.06 18.88 -12.39
N ASP A 37 -1.28 19.23 -12.81
CA ASP A 37 -2.51 18.85 -12.12
C ASP A 37 -2.68 17.31 -12.15
N ALA A 38 -2.42 16.66 -13.29
CA ALA A 38 -2.46 15.20 -13.41
C ALA A 38 -1.39 14.49 -12.54
N ALA A 39 -0.15 15.02 -12.51
CA ALA A 39 0.91 14.49 -11.66
C ALA A 39 0.61 14.65 -10.18
N GLN A 40 0.00 15.78 -9.79
CA GLN A 40 -0.39 16.04 -8.41
C GLN A 40 -1.50 15.09 -7.95
N ASP A 41 -2.51 14.84 -8.80
CA ASP A 41 -3.58 13.87 -8.54
C ASP A 41 -2.99 12.46 -8.33
N LEU A 42 -2.17 11.99 -9.28
CA LEU A 42 -1.48 10.70 -9.18
C LEU A 42 -0.60 10.58 -7.94
N PHE A 43 0.18 11.61 -7.63
CA PHE A 43 1.05 11.65 -6.46
C PHE A 43 0.24 11.53 -5.16
N PHE A 44 -0.88 12.24 -5.04
CA PHE A 44 -1.74 12.14 -3.85
C PHE A 44 -2.48 10.82 -3.78
N THR A 45 -3.00 10.29 -4.89
CA THR A 45 -3.63 8.97 -4.91
C THR A 45 -2.65 7.89 -4.47
N ARG A 46 -1.41 7.91 -4.99
CA ARG A 46 -0.36 6.96 -4.60
C ARG A 46 0.00 7.11 -3.12
N THR A 47 0.22 8.33 -2.66
CA THR A 47 0.56 8.59 -1.25
C THR A 47 -0.56 8.16 -0.30
N ALA A 48 -1.82 8.39 -0.68
CA ALA A 48 -2.99 7.94 0.07
C ALA A 48 -3.09 6.41 0.08
N ALA A 49 -2.85 5.74 -1.03
CA ALA A 49 -2.81 4.28 -1.12
C ALA A 49 -1.68 3.69 -0.26
N GLU A 50 -0.49 4.27 -0.30
CA GLU A 50 0.66 3.87 0.54
C GLU A 50 0.38 4.10 2.03
N ARG A 51 -0.31 5.18 2.40
CA ARG A 51 -0.76 5.42 3.78
C ARG A 51 -1.80 4.38 4.20
N GLY A 52 -2.82 4.14 3.37
CA GLY A 52 -3.84 3.13 3.63
C GLY A 52 -3.25 1.72 3.77
N LEU A 53 -2.24 1.38 2.97
CA LEU A 53 -1.52 0.11 3.12
C LEU A 53 -0.74 0.05 4.45
N ARG A 54 -0.03 1.11 4.83
CA ARG A 54 0.71 1.15 6.12
C ARG A 54 -0.21 1.08 7.33
N ASP A 55 -1.36 1.73 7.28
CA ASP A 55 -2.36 1.68 8.35
C ASP A 55 -2.94 0.25 8.47
N ARG A 56 -3.26 -0.38 7.33
CA ARG A 56 -3.72 -1.78 7.27
C ARG A 56 -2.64 -2.78 7.75
N GLN A 57 -1.37 -2.57 7.38
CA GLN A 57 -0.24 -3.37 7.88
C GLN A 57 -0.08 -3.23 9.40
N SER A 58 -0.18 -2.01 9.92
CA SER A 58 -0.09 -1.76 11.37
C SER A 58 -1.21 -2.48 12.10
N ARG A 59 -2.45 -2.40 11.60
CA ARG A 59 -3.60 -3.11 12.14
C ARG A 59 -3.44 -4.62 12.10
N ALA A 60 -2.93 -5.17 11.00
CA ALA A 60 -2.62 -6.59 10.91
C ALA A 60 -1.60 -7.03 11.97
N TRP A 61 -0.53 -6.25 12.18
CA TRP A 61 0.45 -6.54 13.21
C TRP A 61 -0.10 -6.44 14.63
N GLU A 62 -1.02 -5.50 14.91
CA GLU A 62 -1.71 -5.44 16.20
C GLU A 62 -2.51 -6.71 16.49
N LEU A 63 -3.20 -7.27 15.48
CA LEU A 63 -3.95 -8.52 15.62
C LEU A 63 -3.03 -9.74 15.79
N LEU A 64 -1.88 -9.75 15.11
CA LEU A 64 -0.92 -10.86 15.16
C LEU A 64 -0.09 -10.84 16.44
N LEU A 65 0.23 -9.67 16.98
CA LEU A 65 1.08 -9.50 18.17
C LEU A 65 0.26 -9.28 19.45
N THR A 66 -0.88 -9.96 19.56
CA THR A 66 -1.79 -9.86 20.71
C THR A 66 -1.21 -10.38 22.02
N ARG A 67 -0.13 -11.16 21.96
CA ARG A 67 0.55 -11.73 23.13
C ARG A 67 2.07 -11.58 23.04
N ASN A 68 2.68 -11.42 24.21
CA ASN A 68 4.12 -11.55 24.36
C ASN A 68 4.49 -13.04 24.35
N TYR A 69 5.49 -13.38 23.53
CA TYR A 69 6.05 -14.72 23.45
C TYR A 69 7.50 -14.67 23.94
N ASP A 70 7.89 -15.65 24.75
CA ASP A 70 9.27 -15.77 25.26
C ASP A 70 10.25 -16.24 24.15
N GLU A 71 9.73 -16.88 23.10
CA GLU A 71 10.45 -17.27 21.90
C GLU A 71 9.74 -16.72 20.65
N PRO A 72 10.46 -16.46 19.53
CA PRO A 72 9.82 -16.03 18.29
C PRO A 72 8.73 -17.02 17.84
N PRO A 73 7.45 -16.59 17.77
CA PRO A 73 6.36 -17.49 17.45
C PRO A 73 6.36 -17.86 15.96
N THR A 74 5.91 -19.07 15.64
CA THR A 74 5.61 -19.46 14.25
C THR A 74 4.28 -18.87 13.79
N TRP A 75 4.07 -18.69 12.47
CA TRP A 75 2.79 -18.24 11.91
C TRP A 75 1.61 -19.14 12.33
N ALA A 76 1.80 -20.45 12.36
CA ALA A 76 0.77 -21.38 12.83
C ALA A 76 0.35 -21.08 14.28
N ARG A 77 1.32 -20.89 15.17
CA ARG A 77 1.06 -20.52 16.58
C ARG A 77 0.37 -19.17 16.72
N LEU A 78 0.81 -18.16 15.95
CA LEU A 78 0.15 -16.84 15.94
C LEU A 78 -1.32 -16.95 15.55
N PHE A 79 -1.64 -17.76 14.54
CA PHE A 79 -3.01 -17.99 14.09
C PHE A 79 -3.85 -18.82 15.08
N ASP A 80 -3.24 -19.79 15.76
CA ASP A 80 -3.91 -20.59 16.80
C ASP A 80 -4.30 -19.74 18.01
N ASP A 81 -3.51 -18.70 18.30
CA ASP A 81 -3.71 -17.79 19.43
C ASP A 81 -4.59 -16.56 19.09
N LEU A 82 -5.17 -16.50 17.88
CA LEU A 82 -6.01 -15.38 17.46
C LEU A 82 -7.31 -15.29 18.28
N PRO A 83 -7.77 -14.08 18.63
CA PRO A 83 -9.08 -13.91 19.24
C PRO A 83 -10.19 -14.25 18.25
N VAL A 84 -11.33 -14.72 18.77
CA VAL A 84 -12.50 -15.10 17.96
C VAL A 84 -12.92 -13.94 17.05
N GLY A 85 -13.02 -14.20 15.75
CA GLY A 85 -13.43 -13.22 14.74
C GLY A 85 -12.26 -12.49 14.08
N ALA A 86 -11.03 -12.61 14.59
CA ALA A 86 -9.85 -12.01 13.97
C ALA A 86 -9.53 -12.61 12.60
N GLU A 87 -9.95 -13.85 12.33
CA GLU A 87 -9.82 -14.49 11.02
C GLU A 87 -10.58 -13.75 9.90
N THR A 88 -11.71 -13.12 10.24
CA THR A 88 -12.47 -12.32 9.27
C THR A 88 -11.73 -11.03 8.97
N GLU A 89 -11.27 -10.34 10.02
CA GLU A 89 -10.53 -9.07 9.90
C GLU A 89 -9.18 -9.26 9.18
N LEU A 90 -8.47 -10.36 9.44
CA LEU A 90 -7.24 -10.71 8.71
C LEU A 90 -7.51 -11.01 7.22
N GLY A 91 -8.68 -11.54 6.88
CA GLY A 91 -9.09 -11.75 5.49
C GLY A 91 -9.30 -10.45 4.73
N GLU A 92 -9.90 -9.44 5.38
CA GLU A 92 -10.05 -8.09 4.83
C GLU A 92 -8.70 -7.37 4.67
N LEU A 93 -7.72 -7.74 5.48
CA LEU A 93 -6.36 -7.19 5.47
C LEU A 93 -5.37 -8.05 4.69
N TYR A 94 -5.83 -9.06 3.92
CA TYR A 94 -4.96 -10.08 3.32
C TYR A 94 -3.82 -9.48 2.47
N ASP A 95 -4.08 -8.44 1.67
CA ASP A 95 -3.09 -7.75 0.84
C ASP A 95 -2.03 -6.98 1.65
N ALA A 96 -2.37 -6.67 2.90
CA ALA A 96 -1.50 -5.99 3.86
C ALA A 96 -0.81 -6.97 4.83
N LEU A 97 -1.11 -8.27 4.80
CA LEU A 97 -0.44 -9.25 5.66
C LEU A 97 1.01 -9.48 5.20
N PRO A 98 1.94 -9.76 6.12
CA PRO A 98 3.27 -10.28 5.78
C PRO A 98 3.16 -11.60 4.98
N GLU A 99 4.10 -11.86 4.07
CA GLU A 99 4.06 -13.03 3.18
C GLU A 99 3.82 -14.35 3.93
N GLY A 100 4.52 -14.58 5.05
CA GLY A 100 4.32 -15.80 5.83
C GLY A 100 2.94 -15.91 6.50
N ALA A 101 2.33 -14.78 6.85
CA ALA A 101 0.94 -14.74 7.35
C ALA A 101 -0.06 -14.99 6.22
N GLN A 102 0.19 -14.47 5.00
CA GLN A 102 -0.64 -14.76 3.83
C GLN A 102 -0.64 -16.26 3.50
N VAL A 103 0.54 -16.89 3.51
CA VAL A 103 0.68 -18.33 3.26
C VAL A 103 -0.09 -19.15 4.30
N GLU A 104 0.05 -18.82 5.59
CA GLU A 104 -0.66 -19.54 6.64
C GLU A 104 -2.18 -19.28 6.61
N TYR A 105 -2.61 -18.05 6.33
CA TYR A 105 -4.02 -17.72 6.12
C TYR A 105 -4.62 -18.53 4.97
N ALA A 106 -3.95 -18.52 3.81
CA ALA A 106 -4.39 -19.24 2.62
C ALA A 106 -4.41 -20.77 2.85
N ARG A 107 -3.46 -21.30 3.62
CA ARG A 107 -3.43 -22.72 4.01
C ARG A 107 -4.65 -23.12 4.85
N ARG A 108 -5.13 -22.24 5.74
CA ARG A 108 -6.23 -22.50 6.68
C ARG A 108 -7.61 -22.21 6.10
N HIS A 109 -7.74 -21.11 5.37
CA HIS A 109 -9.03 -20.53 4.97
C HIS A 109 -9.20 -20.42 3.44
N GLY A 110 -8.14 -20.66 2.67
CA GLY A 110 -8.07 -20.32 1.24
C GLY A 110 -7.69 -18.85 1.03
N ALA A 111 -7.10 -18.54 -0.13
CA ALA A 111 -6.81 -17.15 -0.49
C ALA A 111 -8.13 -16.44 -0.85
N PRO A 112 -8.40 -15.25 -0.28
CA PRO A 112 -9.55 -14.45 -0.70
C PRO A 112 -9.42 -14.07 -2.17
N ALA A 113 -10.54 -14.07 -2.90
CA ALA A 113 -10.55 -13.60 -4.29
C ALA A 113 -10.21 -12.10 -4.30
N SER A 114 -9.12 -11.75 -4.98
CA SER A 114 -8.66 -10.36 -5.17
C SER A 114 -9.66 -9.51 -5.93
#